data_AF-A0A1H3GKX5-F1
#
_entry.id   AF-A0A1H3GKX5-F1
#
_cell.length_a   1.000
_cell.length_b   1.000
_cell.length_c   1.000
_cell.angle_alpha   90.00
_cell.angle_beta   90.00
_cell.angle_gamma   90.00
#
_symmetry.space_group_name_H-M   'P 1'
#
loop_
_entity.id
_entity.type
_entity.pdbx_description
1 polymer ?
#
loop_
_entity_poly.entity_id
_entity_poly.type
_entity_poly.pdbx_seq_one_letter_code
_entity_poly.pdbx_strand_id
1 'polypeptide(L)' 'MELAADVYSEEDGQLLFNVLVDADADEQDQMVIDWRTPNNPRRVGIVVAKVPAAEVADLYTAPSWFDDGSRADTTT' A
#
# COMPACT_ATOMS: atom_id res chain seq x y z
N MET A 1 11.57 11.37 -4.46
CA MET A 1 11.78 10.32 -3.45
C MET A 1 10.56 9.42 -3.53
N GLU A 2 10.75 8.11 -3.68
CA GLU A 2 9.68 7.11 -3.77
C GLU A 2 9.59 6.38 -2.43
N LEU A 3 8.38 6.18 -1.92
CA LEU A 3 8.10 5.46 -0.67
C LEU A 3 7.42 4.14 -1.02
N ALA A 4 8.01 3.04 -0.58
CA ALA A 4 7.38 1.73 -0.65
C ALA A 4 6.68 1.43 0.67
N ALA A 5 5.46 0.89 0.60
CA ALA A 5 4.75 0.41 1.77
C ALA A 5 5.35 -0.92 2.27
N ASP A 6 5.44 -1.08 3.58
CA ASP A 6 5.89 -2.33 4.21
C ASP A 6 4.74 -3.35 4.30
N VAL A 7 3.50 -2.85 4.42
CA VAL A 7 2.30 -3.69 4.59
C VAL A 7 1.09 -2.97 4.01
N TYR A 8 0.08 -3.74 3.62
CA TYR A 8 -1.26 -3.23 3.34
C TYR A 8 -2.33 -4.01 4.10
N SER A 9 -3.45 -3.36 4.35
CA SER A 9 -4.67 -3.94 4.93
C SER A 9 -5.90 -3.42 4.17
N GLU A 10 -7.06 -4.08 4.33
CA GLU A 10 -8.33 -3.62 3.77
C GLU A 10 -9.30 -3.24 4.90
N GLU A 11 -9.86 -2.04 4.83
CA GLU A 11 -10.88 -1.53 5.77
C GLU A 11 -11.94 -0.74 4.99
N ASP A 12 -13.21 -1.07 5.16
CA ASP A 12 -14.35 -0.41 4.49
C ASP A 12 -14.20 -0.26 2.96
N GLY A 13 -13.67 -1.30 2.30
CA GLY A 13 -13.44 -1.31 0.85
C GLY A 13 -12.28 -0.41 0.39
N GLN A 14 -11.40 -0.03 1.31
CA GLN A 14 -10.22 0.80 1.07
C GLN A 14 -8.98 0.02 1.45
N LEU A 15 -7.99 -0.02 0.55
CA LEU A 15 -6.67 -0.52 0.83
C LEU A 15 -5.86 0.58 1.52
N LEU A 16 -5.39 0.28 2.72
CA LEU A 16 -4.50 1.11 3.50
C LEU A 16 -3.08 0.61 3.34
N PHE A 17 -2.22 1.43 2.75
CA PHE A 17 -0.80 1.14 2.61
C PHE A 17 -0.05 1.82 3.74
N ASN A 18 0.72 1.04 4.49
CA ASN A 18 1.40 1.49 5.68
C ASN A 18 2.91 1.32 5.56
N VAL A 19 3.65 2.23 6.18
CA VAL A 19 5.08 2.05 6.47
C VAL A 19 5.28 1.93 7.96
N LEU A 20 6.24 1.11 8.35
CA LEU A 20 6.56 0.86 9.74
C LEU A 20 7.72 1.73 10.17
N VAL A 21 7.46 2.65 11.10
CA VAL A 21 8.45 3.62 11.56
C VAL A 21 8.68 3.49 13.06
N ASP A 22 9.90 3.79 13.50
CA ASP A 22 10.21 4.04 14.90
C ASP A 22 10.16 5.56 15.13
N ALA A 23 9.20 6.01 15.94
CA ALA A 23 8.95 7.42 16.26
C ALA A 23 8.72 7.61 17.76
N ASP A 24 9.24 8.70 18.34
CA ASP A 24 8.87 9.08 19.71
C ASP A 24 7.45 9.68 19.80
N ALA A 25 7.01 10.03 21.01
CA ALA A 25 5.66 10.51 21.24
C ALA A 25 5.37 11.84 20.51
N ASP A 26 6.33 12.76 20.48
CA ASP A 26 6.15 14.08 19.85
C ASP A 26 6.12 13.95 18.31
N GLU A 27 6.88 13.02 17.76
CA GLU A 27 6.84 12.66 16.34
C GLU A 27 5.52 11.97 15.98
N GLN A 28 5.05 11.04 16.82
CA GLN A 28 3.79 10.31 16.61
C GLN A 28 2.56 11.23 16.60
N ASP A 29 2.56 12.30 17.40
CA ASP A 29 1.47 13.28 17.44
C ASP A 29 1.29 14.05 16.12
N GLN A 30 2.28 14.00 15.23
CA GLN A 30 2.25 14.62 13.90
C GLN A 30 1.82 13.64 12.79
N MET A 31 1.55 12.37 13.13
CA MET A 31 1.31 11.29 12.17
C MET A 31 -0.12 10.74 12.25
N VAL A 32 -0.61 10.24 11.11
CA VAL A 32 -1.83 9.42 11.07
C VAL A 32 -1.43 7.97 11.33
N ILE A 33 -1.50 7.57 12.59
CA ILE A 33 -1.17 6.20 13.03
C ILE A 33 -2.38 5.29 12.80
N ASP A 34 -2.15 4.20 12.08
CA ASP A 34 -3.11 3.11 11.89
C ASP A 34 -3.06 2.16 13.10
N TRP A 35 -1.86 1.64 13.39
CA TRP A 35 -1.66 0.66 14.45
C TRP A 35 -0.33 0.83 15.18
N ARG A 36 -0.27 0.26 16.39
CA ARG A 36 0.92 0.29 17.25
C ARG A 36 1.37 -1.13 17.58
N THR A 37 2.69 -1.34 17.60
CA THR A 37 3.24 -2.65 17.97
C THR A 37 3.10 -2.86 19.49
N PRO A 38 2.43 -3.91 19.98
CA PRO A 38 2.14 -4.07 21.42
C PRO A 38 3.39 -4.10 22.31
N ASN A 39 4.51 -4.61 21.79
CA ASN A 39 5.76 -4.78 22.54
C ASN A 39 6.78 -3.65 22.32
N ASN A 40 6.48 -2.69 21.44
CA ASN A 40 7.32 -1.52 21.23
C ASN A 40 6.42 -0.32 20.86
N PRO A 41 6.09 0.57 21.82
CA PRO A 41 5.19 1.70 21.57
C PRO A 41 5.80 2.76 20.65
N ARG A 42 7.11 2.73 20.38
CA ARG A 42 7.75 3.60 19.38
C ARG A 42 7.54 3.10 17.96
N ARG A 43 7.26 1.81 17.79
CA ARG A 43 7.13 1.19 16.48
C ARG A 43 5.67 1.20 16.03
N VAL A 44 5.37 2.04 15.05
CA VAL A 44 4.00 2.33 14.60
C VAL A 44 3.86 2.17 13.09
N GLY A 45 2.70 1.67 12.67
CA GLY A 45 2.29 1.70 11.26
C GLY A 45 1.60 3.02 10.96
N ILE A 46 2.11 3.76 9.98
CA ILE A 46 1.50 5.01 9.50
C ILE A 46 0.95 4.81 8.10
N VAL A 47 -0.26 5.33 7.86
CA VAL A 47 -0.89 5.26 6.54
C VAL A 47 -0.21 6.26 5.61
N VAL A 48 0.37 5.77 4.52
CA VAL A 48 0.99 6.62 3.47
C VAL A 48 0.11 6.75 2.24
N ALA A 49 -0.81 5.79 2.02
CA ALA A 49 -1.81 5.88 0.97
C ALA A 49 -3.10 5.14 1.35
N LYS A 50 -4.23 5.68 0.92
CA LYS A 50 -5.56 5.08 1.00
C LYS A 50 -6.15 5.04 -0.40
N VAL A 51 -6.44 3.84 -0.89
CA VAL A 51 -6.88 3.62 -2.28
C VAL A 51 -8.17 2.78 -2.26
N PRO A 52 -9.22 3.13 -3.02
CA PRO A 52 -10.37 2.24 -3.15
C PRO A 52 -9.95 0.87 -3.67
N ALA A 53 -10.35 -0.21 -3.00
CA ALA A 53 -9.98 -1.57 -3.41
C ALA A 53 -10.45 -1.88 -4.84
N ALA A 54 -11.60 -1.30 -5.24
CA ALA A 54 -12.14 -1.43 -6.60
C ALA A 54 -11.27 -0.81 -7.71
N GLU A 55 -10.33 0.08 -7.36
CA GLU A 55 -9.40 0.71 -8.31
C GLU A 55 -8.08 -0.06 -8.44
N VAL A 56 -7.82 -1.06 -7.58
CA VAL A 56 -6.60 -1.85 -7.61
C VAL A 56 -6.86 -3.15 -8.36
N ALA A 57 -6.16 -3.31 -9.49
CA ALA A 57 -6.17 -4.55 -10.26
C ALA A 57 -5.21 -5.58 -9.65
N ASP A 58 -5.71 -6.79 -9.39
CA ASP A 58 -4.88 -7.92 -9.02
C ASP A 58 -4.11 -8.43 -10.25
N LEU A 59 -2.78 -8.43 -10.19
CA LEU A 59 -1.91 -8.88 -11.28
C LEU A 59 -2.15 -10.32 -11.74
N TYR A 60 -2.71 -11.18 -10.90
CA TYR A 60 -2.92 -12.60 -11.19
C TYR A 60 -4.34 -12.96 -11.60
N THR A 61 -5.32 -12.13 -11.23
CA THR A 61 -6.74 -12.38 -11.50
C THR A 61 -7.39 -11.33 -12.39
N ALA A 62 -6.78 -10.15 -12.54
CA ALA A 62 -7.21 -9.17 -13.52
C ALA A 62 -6.92 -9.68 -14.94
N PRO A 63 -7.79 -9.39 -15.91
CA PRO A 63 -7.45 -9.50 -17.32
C PRO A 63 -6.11 -8.80 -17.54
N SER A 64 -5.14 -9.48 -18.16
CA SER A 64 -3.80 -8.93 -18.33
C SER A 64 -3.88 -7.55 -18.98
N TRP A 65 -3.24 -6.55 -18.39
CA TRP A 65 -3.14 -5.20 -18.96
C TRP A 65 -2.51 -5.18 -20.36
N PHE A 66 -1.82 -6.27 -20.75
CA PHE A 66 -1.26 -6.50 -22.07
C PHE A 66 -2.28 -6.92 -23.15
N ASP A 67 -3.55 -7.09 -22.80
CA ASP A 67 -4.60 -7.48 -23.77
C ASP A 67 -5.26 -6.24 -24.40
N ASP A 68 -4.46 -5.24 -24.77
CA ASP A 68 -4.90 -4.02 -25.49
C ASP A 68 -5.08 -4.26 -27.00
N GLY A 69 -4.97 -5.51 -27.45
CA GLY A 69 -5.10 -5.89 -28.85
C GLY A 69 -3.84 -5.61 -29.69
N SER A 70 -2.76 -5.08 -29.13
CA SER A 70 -1.48 -4.98 -29.82
C SER A 70 -0.73 -6.32 -29.77
N ARG A 71 -1.16 -7.27 -30.60
CA ARG A 71 -0.29 -8.38 -30.99
C ARG A 71 0.96 -7.76 -31.61
N ALA A 72 2.08 -7.78 -30.89
CA ALA A 72 3.37 -7.53 -31.49
C ALA A 72 3.58 -8.60 -32.57
N ASP A 73 3.52 -8.18 -33.83
CA ASP A 73 3.91 -8.99 -34.98
C ASP A 73 5.41 -9.32 -34.83
N THR A 74 5.72 -10.46 -34.22
CA THR A 74 7.03 -11.08 -34.34
C THR A 74 6.99 -12.04 -35.52
N THR A 75 7.17 -11.48 -36.73
CA THR A 75 7.63 -12.26 -37.89
C THR A 75 9.14 -12.07 -37.99
N THR A 76 9.89 -13.16 -37.85
CA THR A 76 11.30 -13.28 -38.26
C THR A 76 11.36 -14.10 -39.55
#